data_AF-A0A0A0CZ32-F1
#
_entry.id   AF-A0A0A0CZ32-F1
#
_cell.length_a   1.000
_cell.length_b   1.000
_cell.length_c   1.000
_cell.angle_alpha   90.00
_cell.angle_beta   90.00
_cell.angle_gamma   90.00
#
_symmetry.space_group_name_H-M   'P 1'
#
loop_
_entity.id
_entity.type
_entity.pdbx_description
1 polymer ?
#
loop_
_entity_poly.entity_id
_entity_poly.type
_entity_poly.pdbx_seq_one_letter_code
_entity_poly.pdbx_strand_id
1 'polypeptide(L)'
;MGWEALGQWGDDVARIEPLSGGVANDVWSVRVGGRLAVGRLGSRSDADLAWETGLLRHLDRAGLAVPVPIPTADGRLFADSLVVMTYVEGGPPETAADWRRVADTLRRLHRLTQGWPQRPGWRS
;
A
#
# COMPACT_ATOMS: atom_id res chain seq x y z
N MET A 1 -5.49 -4.98 19.17
CA MET A 1 -5.24 -3.60 18.70
C MET A 1 -5.56 -3.57 17.22
N GLY A 2 -6.39 -2.61 16.79
CA GLY A 2 -6.94 -2.55 15.44
C GLY A 2 -6.82 -1.12 14.90
N TRP A 3 -7.92 -0.56 14.41
CA TRP A 3 -7.96 0.80 13.86
C TRP A 3 -7.58 1.94 14.83
N GLU A 4 -7.48 1.68 16.13
CA GLU A 4 -6.93 2.61 17.12
C GLU A 4 -5.51 3.07 16.75
N ALA A 5 -4.73 2.20 16.11
CA ALA A 5 -3.38 2.51 15.65
C ALA A 5 -3.33 3.63 14.60
N LEU A 6 -4.46 3.96 13.95
CA LEU A 6 -4.54 5.05 12.97
C LEU A 6 -4.11 6.39 13.59
N GLY A 7 -4.33 6.61 14.89
CA GLY A 7 -3.88 7.81 15.61
C GLY A 7 -2.37 8.07 15.51
N GLN A 8 -1.57 7.06 15.17
CA GLN A 8 -0.12 7.22 14.98
C GLN A 8 0.24 8.01 13.71
N TRP A 9 -0.72 8.26 12.80
CA TRP A 9 -0.53 9.07 11.59
C TRP A 9 -0.83 10.57 11.80
N GLY A 10 -1.20 10.98 13.02
CA GLY A 10 -1.40 12.38 13.39
C GLY A 10 -2.74 12.62 14.08
N ASP A 11 -2.94 13.84 14.59
CA ASP A 11 -4.12 14.20 15.37
C ASP A 11 -5.38 14.40 14.51
N ASP A 12 -5.21 14.70 13.22
CA ASP A 12 -6.32 15.00 12.30
C ASP A 12 -6.82 13.76 11.55
N VAL A 13 -6.33 12.57 11.88
CA VAL A 13 -6.66 11.35 11.15
C VAL A 13 -8.08 10.87 11.41
N ALA A 14 -8.74 10.39 10.37
CA ALA A 14 -10.09 9.85 10.49
C ALA A 14 -10.36 8.74 9.48
N ARG A 15 -11.09 7.71 9.91
CA ARG A 15 -11.75 6.79 8.97
C ARG A 15 -12.95 7.48 8.34
N ILE A 16 -13.11 7.32 7.03
CA ILE A 16 -14.18 7.94 6.26
C ILE A 16 -15.24 6.90 5.96
N GLU A 17 -14.92 5.93 5.09
CA GLU A 17 -15.84 4.88 4.67
C GLU A 17 -15.09 3.58 4.37
N PRO A 18 -15.72 2.42 4.57
CA PRO A 18 -15.13 1.13 4.21
C PRO A 18 -15.05 1.00 2.68
N LEU A 19 -13.97 0.42 2.20
CA LEU A 19 -13.77 0.10 0.78
C LEU A 19 -14.00 -1.40 0.54
N SER A 20 -14.72 -1.71 -0.53
CA SER A 20 -14.93 -3.09 -0.97
C SER A 20 -13.73 -3.62 -1.77
N GLY A 21 -13.60 -4.95 -1.88
CA GLY A 21 -12.54 -5.60 -2.66
C GLY A 21 -11.30 -6.05 -1.87
N GLY A 22 -11.21 -5.74 -0.58
CA GLY A 22 -10.21 -6.33 0.31
C GLY A 22 -10.58 -7.77 0.68
N VAL A 23 -9.91 -8.78 0.10
CA VAL A 23 -10.22 -10.20 0.40
C VAL A 23 -9.78 -10.60 1.80
N ALA A 24 -8.62 -10.11 2.26
CA ALA A 24 -7.97 -10.54 3.51
C ALA A 24 -7.65 -9.39 4.46
N ASN A 25 -8.08 -8.17 4.16
CA ASN A 25 -7.82 -6.98 4.97
C ASN A 25 -9.11 -6.19 5.13
N ASP A 26 -9.25 -5.53 6.27
CA ASP A 26 -10.23 -4.47 6.47
C ASP A 26 -9.66 -3.18 5.86
N VAL A 27 -10.32 -2.63 4.85
CA VAL A 27 -9.81 -1.52 4.02
C VAL A 27 -10.76 -0.35 4.13
N TRP A 28 -10.21 0.84 4.39
CA TRP A 28 -10.99 2.06 4.54
C TRP A 28 -10.35 3.21 3.77
N SER A 29 -11.18 4.08 3.22
CA SER A 29 -10.80 5.46 2.93
C SER A 29 -10.53 6.15 4.27
N VAL A 30 -9.41 6.85 4.36
CA VAL A 30 -9.01 7.62 5.54
C VAL A 30 -8.59 9.03 5.14
N ARG A 31 -8.68 9.96 6.08
CA ARG A 31 -8.10 11.30 5.95
C ARG A 31 -6.84 11.36 6.80
N VAL A 32 -5.75 11.88 6.24
CA VAL A 32 -4.48 12.13 6.95
C VAL A 32 -3.92 13.46 6.47
N GLY A 33 -3.64 14.41 7.38
CA GLY A 33 -3.12 15.74 7.01
C GLY A 33 -4.03 16.45 5.99
N GLY A 34 -5.34 16.35 6.17
CA GLY A 34 -6.34 16.90 5.24
C GLY A 34 -6.43 16.23 3.85
N ARG A 35 -5.70 15.13 3.59
CA ARG A 35 -5.68 14.44 2.30
C ARG A 35 -6.36 13.07 2.38
N LEU A 36 -7.00 12.67 1.29
CA LEU A 36 -7.54 11.32 1.13
C LEU A 36 -6.39 10.30 1.00
N ALA A 37 -6.53 9.20 1.72
CA ALA A 37 -5.59 8.08 1.75
C ALA A 37 -6.38 6.77 1.95
N VAL A 38 -5.68 5.64 1.89
CA VAL A 38 -6.25 4.31 2.14
C VAL A 38 -5.53 3.67 3.33
N GLY A 39 -6.29 3.26 4.32
CA GLY A 39 -5.80 2.42 5.41
C GLY A 39 -6.13 0.96 5.14
N ARG A 40 -5.17 0.07 5.39
CA ARG A 40 -5.34 -1.38 5.25
C ARG A 40 -4.89 -2.06 6.54
N LEU A 41 -5.85 -2.63 7.27
CA LEU A 41 -5.62 -3.41 8.48
C LEU A 41 -5.70 -4.90 8.16
N GLY A 42 -4.64 -5.64 8.50
CA GLY A 42 -4.55 -7.07 8.24
C GLY A 42 -3.95 -7.86 9.40
N SER A 43 -3.48 -9.08 9.10
CA SER A 43 -2.83 -10.00 10.03
C SER A 43 -1.39 -10.35 9.62
N ARG A 44 -0.78 -9.53 8.76
CA ARG A 44 0.59 -9.72 8.27
C ARG A 44 1.60 -9.45 9.38
N SER A 45 2.70 -10.20 9.37
CA SER A 45 3.80 -9.97 10.31
C SER A 45 4.55 -8.67 10.00
N ASP A 46 5.26 -8.12 10.97
CA ASP A 46 6.10 -6.94 10.78
C ASP A 46 7.16 -7.15 9.69
N ALA A 47 7.73 -8.36 9.57
CA ALA A 47 8.69 -8.69 8.53
C ALA A 47 8.05 -8.66 7.13
N ASP A 48 6.81 -9.14 7.00
CA ASP A 48 6.06 -9.06 5.75
C ASP A 48 5.73 -7.61 5.37
N LEU A 49 5.29 -6.80 6.35
CA LEU A 49 4.93 -5.41 6.14
C LEU A 49 6.16 -4.55 5.82
N ALA A 50 7.29 -4.80 6.48
CA ALA A 50 8.55 -4.15 6.16
C ALA A 50 9.02 -4.48 4.74
N TRP A 51 8.88 -5.74 4.31
CA TRP A 51 9.20 -6.15 2.95
C TRP A 51 8.29 -5.45 1.91
N GLU A 52 6.97 -5.45 2.13
CA GLU A 52 6.00 -4.87 1.20
C GLU A 52 6.15 -3.34 1.11
N THR A 53 6.22 -2.65 2.25
CA THR A 53 6.38 -1.19 2.28
C THR A 53 7.74 -0.76 1.72
N GLY A 54 8.80 -1.55 1.95
CA GLY A 54 10.10 -1.36 1.32
C GLY A 54 10.04 -1.48 -0.20
N LEU A 55 9.35 -2.51 -0.71
CA LEU A 55 9.15 -2.70 -2.15
C LEU A 55 8.38 -1.53 -2.78
N LEU A 56 7.29 -1.09 -2.15
CA LEU A 56 6.50 0.04 -2.66
C LEU A 56 7.34 1.33 -2.75
N ARG A 57 8.15 1.64 -1.73
CA ARG A 57 9.07 2.80 -1.79
C ARG A 57 10.15 2.66 -2.86
N HIS A 58 10.66 1.45 -3.09
CA HIS A 58 11.62 1.19 -4.17
C HIS A 58 11.00 1.44 -5.55
N LEU A 59 9.78 0.95 -5.76
CA LEU A 59 9.04 1.12 -7.02
C LEU A 59 8.67 2.58 -7.29
N ASP A 60 8.22 3.30 -6.27
CA ASP A 60 7.93 4.73 -6.33
C ASP A 60 9.17 5.55 -6.73
N ARG A 61 10.30 5.30 -6.07
CA ARG A 61 11.59 5.93 -6.43
C ARG A 61 12.04 5.63 -7.85
N ALA A 62 11.66 4.47 -8.38
CA ALA A 62 11.90 4.09 -9.77
C ALA A 62 10.85 4.65 -10.77
N GLY A 63 9.94 5.49 -10.29
CA GLY A 63 8.91 6.18 -11.07
C GLY A 63 7.77 5.27 -11.53
N LEU A 64 7.49 4.18 -10.82
CA LEU A 64 6.31 3.35 -11.05
C LEU A 64 5.16 3.89 -10.19
N ALA A 65 3.99 4.10 -10.78
CA ALA A 65 2.81 4.53 -10.03
C ALA A 65 2.33 3.39 -9.13
N VAL A 66 2.53 3.54 -7.82
CA VAL A 66 2.14 2.59 -6.77
C VAL A 66 1.54 3.35 -5.59
N PRO A 67 0.71 2.71 -4.74
CA PRO A 67 0.27 3.33 -3.50
C PRO A 67 1.45 3.46 -2.55
N VAL A 68 1.91 4.70 -2.32
CA VAL A 68 3.10 4.96 -1.51
C VAL A 68 2.73 4.93 -0.03
N PRO A 69 3.44 4.17 0.83
CA PRO A 69 3.20 4.20 2.27
C PRO A 69 3.41 5.60 2.84
N ILE A 70 2.40 6.11 3.54
CA ILE A 70 2.48 7.34 4.33
C ILE A 70 3.08 6.94 5.69
N PRO A 71 4.18 7.55 6.16
CA PRO A 71 4.71 7.23 7.47
C PRO A 71 3.81 7.73 8.62
N THR A 72 3.87 7.06 9.76
CA THR A 72 3.40 7.59 11.05
C THR A 72 4.17 8.86 11.42
N ALA A 73 3.69 9.59 12.43
CA ALA A 73 4.33 10.80 12.94
C ALA A 73 5.79 10.56 13.41
N ASP A 74 6.11 9.34 13.86
CA ASP A 74 7.46 8.93 14.25
C ASP A 74 8.28 8.26 13.12
N GLY A 75 7.74 8.20 11.90
CA GLY A 75 8.44 7.77 10.69
C GLY A 75 8.37 6.27 10.38
N ARG A 76 7.64 5.46 11.16
CA ARG A 76 7.37 4.05 10.83
C ARG A 76 6.40 3.95 9.65
N LEU A 77 6.52 2.90 8.83
CA LEU A 77 5.66 2.71 7.64
C LEU A 77 4.39 1.91 7.93
N PHE A 78 4.28 1.34 9.13
CA PHE A 78 3.16 0.55 9.60
C PHE A 78 3.16 0.51 11.13
N ALA A 79 2.01 0.22 11.72
CA ALA A 79 1.85 0.01 13.17
C ALA A 79 0.67 -0.93 13.43
N ASP A 80 0.83 -1.91 14.31
CA ASP A 80 -0.22 -2.88 14.68
C ASP A 80 -0.94 -3.50 13.47
N SER A 81 -0.16 -3.92 12.46
CA SER A 81 -0.67 -4.46 11.18
C SER A 81 -1.49 -3.50 10.31
N LEU A 82 -1.55 -2.21 10.66
CA LEU A 82 -2.12 -1.14 9.84
C LEU A 82 -1.03 -0.50 8.97
N VAL A 83 -1.33 -0.37 7.69
CA VAL A 83 -0.57 0.44 6.73
C VAL A 83 -1.49 1.53 6.20
N VAL A 84 -1.01 2.78 6.16
CA VAL A 84 -1.68 3.86 5.44
C VAL A 84 -0.88 4.21 4.20
N MET A 85 -1.56 4.36 3.07
CA MET A 85 -0.95 4.62 1.78
C MET A 85 -1.71 5.69 1.01
N THR A 86 -1.03 6.34 0.06
CA THR A 86 -1.66 7.33 -0.82
C THR A 86 -2.85 6.73 -1.55
N TYR A 87 -3.93 7.51 -1.67
CA TYR A 87 -5.01 7.17 -2.57
C TYR A 87 -4.53 7.20 -4.03
N VAL A 88 -4.88 6.19 -4.81
CA VAL A 88 -4.54 6.12 -6.24
C VAL A 88 -5.82 6.35 -7.04
N GLU A 89 -5.88 7.48 -7.72
CA GLU A 89 -6.97 7.82 -8.62
C GLU A 89 -7.03 6.86 -9.81
N GLY A 90 -8.22 6.42 -10.19
CA GLY A 90 -8.45 5.60 -11.37
C GLY A 90 -9.51 4.52 -11.18
N GLY A 91 -9.62 3.65 -12.18
CA GLY A 91 -10.54 2.52 -12.21
C GLY A 91 -9.87 1.25 -12.75
N PRO A 92 -10.59 0.12 -12.73
CA PRO A 92 -10.09 -1.13 -13.31
C PRO A 92 -9.90 -1.01 -14.84
N PRO A 93 -9.02 -1.83 -15.45
CA PRO A 93 -8.90 -1.90 -16.91
C PRO A 93 -10.17 -2.49 -17.54
N GLU A 94 -10.68 -1.88 -18.60
CA GLU A 94 -11.92 -2.29 -19.26
C GLU A 94 -11.72 -2.66 -20.73
N THR A 95 -10.76 -2.00 -21.40
CA THR A 95 -10.54 -2.15 -22.84
C THR A 95 -9.32 -2.99 -23.18
N ALA A 96 -9.26 -3.51 -24.40
CA ALA A 96 -8.07 -4.19 -24.91
C ALA A 96 -6.81 -3.30 -24.87
N ALA A 97 -6.95 -1.97 -25.01
CA ALA A 97 -5.84 -1.05 -24.87
C ALA A 97 -5.36 -0.94 -23.41
N ASP A 98 -6.27 -1.00 -22.44
CA ASP A 98 -5.93 -0.97 -21.01
C ASP A 98 -5.14 -2.22 -20.64
N TRP A 99 -5.57 -3.39 -21.13
CA TRP A 99 -4.87 -4.65 -20.90
C TRP A 99 -3.45 -4.67 -21.49
N ARG A 100 -3.21 -3.99 -22.61
CA ARG A 100 -1.85 -3.78 -23.12
C ARG A 100 -1.01 -2.94 -22.15
N ARG A 101 -1.57 -1.86 -21.60
CA ARG A 101 -0.89 -1.03 -20.58
C ARG A 101 -0.61 -1.79 -19.29
N VAL A 102 -1.51 -2.68 -18.87
CA VAL A 102 -1.28 -3.59 -17.73
C VAL A 102 -0.09 -4.50 -18.02
N ALA A 103 -0.05 -5.14 -19.19
CA ALA A 103 1.07 -6.01 -19.58
C ALA A 103 2.41 -5.26 -19.61
N ASP A 104 2.43 -4.05 -20.15
CA ASP A 104 3.64 -3.20 -20.18
C ASP A 104 4.08 -2.79 -18.77
N THR A 105 3.13 -2.45 -17.90
CA THR A 105 3.39 -2.14 -16.49
C THR A 105 3.97 -3.35 -15.77
N LEU A 106 3.44 -4.55 -16.00
CA LEU A 106 3.94 -5.79 -15.41
C LEU A 106 5.38 -6.12 -15.87
N ARG A 107 5.69 -5.92 -17.15
CA ARG A 107 7.07 -6.05 -17.67
C ARG A 107 8.03 -5.06 -17.00
N ARG A 108 7.58 -3.83 -16.75
CA ARG A 108 8.38 -2.82 -16.04
C ARG A 108 8.58 -3.22 -14.58
N LEU A 109 7.52 -3.67 -13.90
CA LEU A 109 7.60 -4.17 -12.53
C LEU A 109 8.65 -5.28 -12.40
N HIS A 110 8.58 -6.32 -13.25
CA HIS A 110 9.55 -7.42 -13.21
C HIS A 110 11.00 -6.97 -13.40
N ARG A 111 11.26 -6.00 -14.28
CA ARG A 111 12.61 -5.45 -14.47
C ARG A 111 13.08 -4.68 -13.24
N LEU A 112 12.21 -3.88 -12.62
CA LEU A 112 12.55 -3.07 -11.45
C LEU A 112 12.77 -3.91 -10.19
N THR A 113 12.16 -5.09 -10.13
CA THR A 113 12.29 -6.01 -9.00
C THR A 113 13.26 -7.16 -9.28
N GLN A 114 14.06 -7.09 -10.34
CA GLN A 114 15.09 -8.08 -10.61
C GLN A 114 16.12 -8.06 -9.46
N GLY A 115 16.25 -9.18 -8.75
CA GLY A 115 17.12 -9.30 -7.59
C GLY A 115 16.58 -8.65 -6.31
N TRP A 116 15.34 -8.15 -6.30
CA TRP A 116 14.68 -7.77 -5.05
C TRP A 116 14.53 -9.02 -4.17
N PRO A 117 14.87 -8.96 -2.86
CA PRO A 117 14.78 -10.12 -1.98
C PRO A 117 13.38 -10.73 -2.01
N GLN A 118 13.30 -12.06 -1.95
CA GLN A 118 12.02 -12.73 -1.85
C GLN A 118 11.33 -12.38 -0.53
N ARG A 119 9.99 -12.35 -0.56
CA ARG A 119 9.20 -12.12 0.64
C ARG A 119 9.54 -13.16 1.73
N PRO A 120 9.68 -12.75 3.01
CA PRO A 120 9.92 -13.68 4.10
C PRO A 120 8.92 -14.85 4.13
N GLY A 121 9.41 -16.07 4.36
CA GLY A 121 8.58 -17.28 4.42
C GLY A 121 8.15 -17.86 3.06
N TRP A 122 8.52 -17.23 1.94
CA TRP A 122 8.27 -17.76 0.61
C TRP A 122 9.53 -18.40 0.02
N ARG A 123 9.33 -19.45 -0.78
CA ARG A 123 10.44 -20.14 -1.45
C ARG A 123 11.01 -19.24 -2.56
N SER A 124 12.34 -19.26 -2.67
CA SER A 124 13.13 -18.66 -3.76
C SER A 124 13.21 -19.61 -4.95
#